data_AF-A0A7K2XH56-F1
#
_entry.id   AF-A0A7K2XH56-F1
#
_cell.length_a   1.000
_cell.length_b   1.000
_cell.length_c   1.000
_cell.angle_alpha   90.00
_cell.angle_beta   90.00
_cell.angle_gamma   90.00
#
_symmetry.space_group_name_H-M   'P 1'
#
loop_
_entity.id
_entity.type
_entity.pdbx_description
1 polymer ?
#
loop_
_entity_poly.entity_id
_entity_poly.type
_entity_poly.pdbx_seq_one_letter_code
_entity_poly.pdbx_strand_id
1 'polypeptide(L)'
;MHRHEGPPLRKFVPSVAVAVLLVLTGTGLLIGSYNDRPPWGTDIAYEGGFILASRIRGYDVDGSRTKALLAGECARMERDGMGGERAVHDPAAWVAGCLDGAAGRPSRNQGLVR
;
A
#
# COMPACT_ATOMS: atom_id res chain seq x y z
N MET A 1 -6.86 28.36 49.94
CA MET A 1 -6.67 27.61 48.68
C MET A 1 -8.02 27.12 48.21
N HIS A 2 -8.56 27.66 47.11
CA HIS A 2 -9.80 27.12 46.54
C HIS A 2 -9.49 25.78 45.89
N ARG A 3 -10.10 24.71 46.42
CA ARG A 3 -10.05 23.38 45.82
C ARG A 3 -10.96 23.40 44.62
N HIS A 4 -10.40 23.35 43.41
CA HIS A 4 -11.19 23.16 42.21
C HIS A 4 -11.80 21.76 42.26
N GLU A 5 -13.10 21.67 42.50
CA GLU A 5 -13.85 20.45 42.24
C GLU A 5 -13.98 20.29 40.73
N GLY A 6 -13.51 19.14 40.23
CA GLY A 6 -13.59 18.80 38.82
C GLY A 6 -15.04 18.76 38.32
N PRO A 7 -15.24 18.69 37.00
CA PRO A 7 -16.58 18.68 36.42
C PRO A 7 -17.42 17.52 37.00
N PRO A 8 -18.73 17.73 37.23
CA PRO A 8 -19.58 16.70 37.79
C PRO A 8 -19.58 15.46 36.88
N LEU A 9 -19.44 14.27 37.47
CA LEU A 9 -19.34 12.99 36.73
C LEU A 9 -20.46 12.82 35.69
N ARG A 10 -21.67 13.27 36.02
CA ARG A 10 -22.85 13.26 35.14
C ARG A 10 -22.67 14.04 33.83
N LYS A 11 -21.75 15.00 33.77
CA LYS A 11 -21.41 15.78 32.57
C LYS A 11 -20.06 15.35 31.98
N PHE A 12 -19.12 14.96 32.84
CA PHE A 12 -17.79 14.54 32.42
C PHE A 12 -17.84 13.23 31.63
N VAL A 13 -18.49 12.19 32.16
CA VAL A 13 -18.59 10.87 31.51
C VAL A 13 -19.22 10.94 30.11
N PRO A 14 -20.40 11.57 29.89
CA PRO A 14 -20.97 11.65 28.55
C PRO A 14 -20.11 12.50 27.61
N SER A 15 -19.47 13.57 28.09
CA SER A 15 -18.55 14.38 27.27
C SER A 15 -17.36 13.57 26.78
N VAL A 16 -16.74 12.77 27.67
CA VAL A 16 -15.65 11.87 27.31
C VAL A 16 -16.12 10.80 26.34
N ALA A 17 -17.29 10.19 26.57
CA ALA A 17 -17.84 9.19 25.68
C ALA A 17 -18.08 9.74 24.26
N VAL A 18 -18.65 10.95 24.15
CA VAL A 18 -18.83 11.64 22.86
C VAL A 18 -17.48 11.92 22.20
N ALA A 19 -16.50 12.43 22.95
CA ALA A 19 -15.17 12.69 22.41
C ALA A 19 -14.51 11.41 21.87
N VAL A 20 -14.57 10.30 22.62
CA VAL A 20 -14.04 9.00 22.19
C VAL A 20 -14.76 8.51 20.94
N LEU A 21 -16.09 8.59 20.89
CA LEU A 21 -16.86 8.21 19.70
C LEU A 21 -16.44 9.02 18.48
N LEU A 22 -16.32 10.34 18.60
CA LEU A 22 -15.88 11.20 17.50
C LEU A 22 -14.48 10.84 17.01
N VAL A 23 -13.55 10.55 17.93
CA VAL A 23 -12.19 10.11 17.57
C VAL A 23 -12.22 8.76 16.86
N LEU A 24 -12.98 7.78 17.36
CA LEU A 24 -13.07 6.46 16.74
C LEU A 24 -13.71 6.54 15.35
N THR A 25 -14.79 7.31 15.19
CA THR A 25 -15.43 7.53 13.89
C THR A 25 -14.50 8.25 12.92
N GLY A 26 -13.84 9.33 13.36
CA GLY A 26 -12.88 10.06 12.54
C GLY A 26 -11.72 9.17 12.08
N THR A 27 -11.10 8.44 13.00
CA THR A 27 -10.03 7.48 12.68
C THR A 27 -10.52 6.37 11.76
N GLY A 28 -11.71 5.82 11.98
CA GLY A 28 -12.29 4.79 11.12
C GLY A 28 -12.51 5.27 9.68
N LEU A 29 -13.01 6.49 9.51
CA LEU A 29 -13.17 7.11 8.19
C LEU A 29 -11.82 7.33 7.49
N LEU A 30 -10.81 7.80 8.21
CA LEU A 30 -9.46 7.98 7.68
C LEU A 30 -8.84 6.63 7.28
N ILE A 31 -8.99 5.59 8.11
CA ILE A 31 -8.52 4.25 7.76
C ILE A 31 -9.22 3.77 6.48
N GLY A 32 -10.54 3.89 6.39
CA GLY A 32 -11.28 3.52 5.18
C GLY A 32 -10.77 4.25 3.94
N SER A 33 -10.61 5.58 4.01
CA SER A 33 -10.16 6.37 2.86
C SER A 33 -8.73 6.01 2.43
N TYR A 34 -7.80 5.87 3.38
CA TYR A 34 -6.38 5.71 3.09
C TYR A 34 -5.95 4.24 2.91
N ASN A 35 -6.70 3.27 3.43
CA ASN A 35 -6.41 1.86 3.21
C ASN A 35 -6.80 1.43 1.77
N ASP A 36 -7.90 1.98 1.25
CA ASP A 36 -8.36 1.67 -0.11
C ASP A 36 -7.71 2.58 -1.16
N ARG A 37 -7.44 3.85 -0.82
CA ARG A 37 -6.90 4.86 -1.75
C ARG A 37 -5.82 5.73 -1.09
N PRO A 38 -4.67 5.15 -0.72
CA PRO A 38 -3.56 5.96 -0.23
C PRO A 38 -3.04 6.87 -1.35
N PRO A 39 -2.59 8.10 -1.04
CA PRO A 39 -2.01 9.00 -2.04
C PRO A 39 -0.69 8.48 -2.63
N TRP A 40 -0.05 7.50 -1.98
CA TRP A 40 1.12 6.75 -2.47
C TRP A 40 0.74 5.38 -3.09
N GLY A 41 -0.52 5.20 -3.52
CA GLY A 41 -1.03 3.93 -4.07
C GLY A 41 -0.28 3.47 -5.33
N THR A 42 0.13 4.41 -6.19
CA THR A 42 0.97 4.11 -7.37
C THR A 42 2.34 3.53 -7.01
N ASP A 43 2.95 4.00 -5.91
CA ASP A 43 4.22 3.45 -5.43
C ASP A 43 4.08 2.02 -4.94
N ILE A 44 2.98 1.73 -4.23
CA ILE A 44 2.64 0.37 -3.80
C ILE A 44 2.45 -0.54 -5.01
N ALA A 45 1.75 -0.08 -6.05
CA ALA A 45 1.54 -0.84 -7.27
C ALA A 45 2.89 -1.16 -7.95
N TYR A 46 3.74 -0.14 -8.14
CA TYR A 46 5.09 -0.33 -8.70
C TYR A 46 5.92 -1.32 -7.88
N GLU A 47 6.03 -1.13 -6.56
CA GLU A 47 6.82 -2.00 -5.69
C GLU A 47 6.28 -3.43 -5.65
N GLY A 48 4.96 -3.60 -5.72
CA GLY A 48 4.32 -4.92 -5.81
C GLY A 48 4.82 -5.72 -7.02
N GLY A 49 4.84 -5.10 -8.20
CA GLY A 49 5.37 -5.72 -9.41
C GLY A 49 6.88 -5.98 -9.32
N PHE A 50 7.62 -4.99 -8.82
CA PHE A 50 9.07 -5.05 -8.67
C PHE A 50 9.53 -6.20 -7.77
N ILE A 51 8.93 -6.36 -6.59
CA ILE A 51 9.28 -7.40 -5.63
C ILE A 51 8.97 -8.79 -6.20
N LEU A 52 7.79 -8.96 -6.82
CA LEU A 52 7.40 -10.23 -7.41
C LEU A 52 8.39 -10.68 -8.49
N ALA A 53 8.68 -9.81 -9.46
CA ALA A 53 9.58 -10.12 -10.56
C ALA A 53 11.03 -10.31 -10.08
N SER A 54 11.48 -9.50 -9.12
CA SER A 54 12.81 -9.66 -8.51
C SER A 54 12.97 -11.02 -7.83
N ARG A 55 11.91 -11.49 -7.15
CA ARG A 55 11.89 -12.83 -6.55
C ARG A 55 11.92 -13.93 -7.61
N ILE A 56 11.11 -13.82 -8.67
CA ILE A 56 11.11 -14.79 -9.77
C ILE A 56 12.51 -14.89 -10.37
N ARG A 57 13.12 -13.76 -10.73
CA ARG A 57 14.49 -13.68 -11.25
C ARG A 57 15.50 -14.31 -10.31
N GLY A 58 15.40 -14.04 -9.00
CA GLY A 58 16.31 -14.58 -7.99
C GLY A 58 16.30 -16.12 -7.90
N TYR A 59 15.20 -16.77 -8.31
CA TYR A 59 15.07 -18.23 -8.35
C TYR A 59 15.16 -18.81 -9.77
N ASP A 60 15.34 -17.97 -10.79
CA ASP A 60 15.35 -18.35 -12.20
C ASP A 60 16.73 -18.80 -12.67
N VAL A 61 17.12 -20.02 -12.28
CA VAL A 61 18.46 -20.58 -12.52
C VAL A 61 18.81 -20.64 -14.01
N ASP A 62 17.85 -20.93 -14.88
CA ASP A 62 18.06 -21.09 -16.32
C ASP A 62 17.76 -19.82 -17.15
N GLY A 63 17.28 -18.76 -16.51
CA GLY A 63 16.94 -17.49 -17.16
C GLY A 63 15.66 -17.53 -18.00
N SER A 64 14.93 -18.65 -18.02
CA SER A 64 13.74 -18.82 -18.87
C SER A 64 12.57 -17.97 -18.39
N ARG A 65 12.37 -17.86 -17.07
CA ARG A 65 11.29 -17.06 -16.48
C ARG A 65 11.54 -15.58 -16.67
N THR A 66 12.77 -15.13 -16.50
CA THR A 66 13.18 -13.73 -16.69
C THR A 66 12.97 -13.30 -18.13
N LYS A 67 13.34 -14.15 -19.11
CA LYS A 67 13.06 -13.88 -20.53
C LYS A 67 11.56 -13.77 -20.81
N ALA A 68 10.75 -14.66 -20.24
CA ALA A 68 9.30 -14.63 -20.43
C ALA A 68 8.66 -13.37 -19.82
N LEU A 69 9.09 -12.97 -18.61
CA LEU A 69 8.68 -11.70 -17.98
C LEU A 69 8.95 -10.50 -18.89
N LEU A 70 10.17 -10.39 -19.40
CA LEU A 70 10.59 -9.30 -20.30
C LEU A 70 9.90 -9.36 -21.67
N ALA A 71 9.48 -10.54 -22.13
CA ALA A 71 8.75 -10.73 -23.38
C ALA A 71 7.25 -10.43 -23.28
N GLY A 72 6.77 -9.94 -22.14
CA GLY A 72 5.38 -9.51 -21.95
C GLY A 72 4.58 -10.33 -20.95
N GLU A 73 5.18 -11.32 -20.29
CA GLU A 73 4.48 -12.07 -19.23
C GLU A 73 4.12 -11.17 -18.03
N CYS A 74 4.87 -10.09 -17.75
CA CYS A 74 4.46 -9.08 -16.78
C CYS A 74 3.06 -8.52 -17.07
N ALA A 75 2.79 -8.11 -18.31
CA ALA A 75 1.47 -7.56 -18.69
C ALA A 75 0.37 -8.63 -18.75
N ARG A 76 0.73 -9.91 -18.87
CA ARG A 76 -0.24 -11.02 -18.75
C ARG A 76 -0.58 -11.29 -17.28
N MET A 77 0.43 -11.37 -16.42
CA MET A 77 0.27 -11.59 -15.00
C MET A 77 -0.59 -10.52 -14.34
N GLU A 78 -0.39 -9.25 -14.70
CA GLU A 78 -1.25 -8.16 -14.24
C GLU A 78 -2.72 -8.40 -14.62
N ARG A 79 -3.00 -8.70 -15.89
CA ARG A 79 -4.37 -9.01 -16.37
C ARG A 79 -4.98 -10.23 -15.71
N ASP A 80 -4.16 -11.21 -15.33
CA ASP A 80 -4.56 -12.39 -14.57
C ASP A 80 -4.78 -12.07 -13.08
N GLY A 81 -4.62 -10.81 -12.66
CA GLY A 81 -4.81 -10.35 -11.29
C GLY A 81 -3.63 -10.65 -10.36
N MET A 82 -2.48 -11.07 -10.88
CA MET A 82 -1.28 -11.25 -10.07
C MET A 82 -0.80 -9.88 -9.59
N GLY A 83 -0.88 -9.67 -8.27
CA GLY A 83 -0.67 -8.37 -7.63
C GLY A 83 -1.76 -8.06 -6.59
N GLY A 84 -2.93 -8.71 -6.73
CA GLY A 84 -4.08 -8.53 -5.83
C GLY A 84 -4.73 -7.14 -5.98
N GLU A 85 -5.85 -6.91 -5.30
CA GLU A 85 -6.63 -5.66 -5.43
C GLU A 85 -5.81 -4.37 -5.22
N ARG A 86 -4.73 -4.44 -4.43
CA ARG A 86 -3.82 -3.31 -4.17
C ARG A 86 -2.92 -2.94 -5.36
N ALA A 87 -2.65 -3.87 -6.28
CA ALA A 87 -1.91 -3.61 -7.51
C ALA A 87 -2.77 -2.99 -8.63
N VAL A 88 -4.10 -3.13 -8.53
CA VAL A 88 -5.04 -2.79 -9.62
C VAL A 88 -5.38 -1.29 -9.66
N HIS A 89 -4.95 -0.50 -8.68
CA HIS A 89 -5.15 0.95 -8.76
C HIS A 89 -4.40 1.57 -9.95
N ASP A 90 -3.16 1.09 -10.20
CA ASP A 90 -2.34 1.54 -11.33
C ASP A 90 -1.65 0.33 -12.00
N PRO A 91 -2.35 -0.32 -12.97
CA PRO A 91 -1.81 -1.45 -13.72
C PRO A 91 -0.50 -1.14 -14.44
N ALA A 92 -0.36 0.08 -14.96
CA ALA A 92 0.82 0.49 -15.71
C ALA A 92 2.04 0.59 -14.79
N ALA A 93 1.87 1.17 -13.59
CA ALA A 93 2.93 1.23 -12.59
C ALA A 93 3.36 -0.16 -12.13
N TRP A 94 2.41 -1.06 -11.91
CA TRP A 94 2.71 -2.44 -11.54
C TRP A 94 3.53 -3.17 -12.62
N VAL A 95 3.11 -3.07 -13.89
CA VAL A 95 3.85 -3.66 -15.02
C VAL A 95 5.25 -3.05 -15.15
N ALA A 96 5.38 -1.73 -14.98
CA ALA A 96 6.67 -1.07 -15.00
C ALA A 96 7.61 -1.60 -13.90
N GLY A 97 7.10 -1.76 -12.68
CA GLY A 97 7.85 -2.35 -11.57
C GLY A 97 8.27 -3.79 -11.87
N CYS A 98 7.35 -4.62 -12.40
CA CYS A 98 7.64 -5.99 -12.81
C CYS A 98 8.77 -6.05 -13.85
N LEU A 99 8.74 -5.19 -14.86
CA LEU A 99 9.79 -5.14 -15.88
C LEU A 99 11.14 -4.69 -15.31
N ASP A 100 11.17 -3.67 -14.44
CA ASP A 100 12.41 -3.21 -13.82
C ASP A 100 13.00 -4.28 -12.88
N GLY A 101 12.15 -5.01 -12.13
CA GLY A 101 12.57 -6.14 -11.28
C GLY A 101 13.09 -7.34 -12.08
N ALA A 102 12.43 -7.69 -13.18
CA ALA A 102 12.88 -8.73 -14.11
C ALA A 102 14.19 -8.36 -14.81
N ALA A 103 14.34 -7.10 -15.21
CA ALA A 103 15.57 -6.58 -15.81
C ALA A 103 16.72 -6.44 -14.80
N GLY A 104 16.44 -6.56 -13.51
CA GLY A 104 17.44 -6.39 -12.46
C GLY A 104 17.90 -4.97 -12.22
N ARG A 105 17.08 -4.01 -12.62
CA ARG A 105 17.33 -2.59 -12.37
C ARG A 105 17.10 -2.29 -10.88
N PRO A 106 17.74 -1.25 -10.34
CA PRO A 106 17.37 -0.75 -9.03
C PRO A 106 15.90 -0.29 -9.04
N SER A 107 15.20 -0.46 -7.91
CA SER A 107 13.88 0.16 -7.75
C SER A 107 14.01 1.68 -7.91
N ARG A 108 13.04 2.29 -8.60
CA ARG A 108 12.94 3.74 -8.77
C ARG A 108 12.60 4.46 -7.46
N ASN A 109 11.91 3.79 -6.54
CA ASN A 109 11.29 4.38 -5.36
C ASN A 109 11.78 3.68 -4.09
N GLN A 110 13.09 3.69 -3.82
CA GLN A 110 13.70 3.13 -2.59
C GLN A 110 13.31 3.90 -1.30
N GLY A 111 12.01 4.09 -1.04
CA GLY A 111 11.48 4.74 0.15
C GLY A 111 11.69 6.25 0.22
N LEU A 112 12.25 6.87 -0.81
CA LEU A 112 12.44 8.32 -0.90
C LEU A 112 11.50 8.89 -1.96
N VAL A 113 10.26 9.14 -1.54
CA VAL A 113 9.36 10.03 -2.26
C VAL A 113 10.05 11.40 -2.34
N ARG A 114 10.18 11.95 -3.54
CA ARG A 114 10.69 13.31 -3.74
C ARG A 114 9.57 14.33 -3.63
#